data_AF-A0A9D4DP45-F1
#
_entry.id   AF-A0A9D4DP45-F1
#
_cell.length_a   1.000
_cell.length_b   1.000
_cell.length_c   1.000
_cell.angle_alpha   90.00
_cell.angle_beta   90.00
_cell.angle_gamma   90.00
#
_symmetry.space_group_name_H-M   'P 1'
#
loop_
_entity.id
_entity.type
_entity.pdbx_description
1 polymer ?
#
loop_
_entity_poly.entity_id
_entity_poly.type
_entity_poly.pdbx_seq_one_letter_code
_entity_poly.pdbx_strand_id
1 'polypeptide(L)' 'MSLPMKLELQPHKVMVRPGDSVNMTVKGPSGMWVGFNVIDKALLLLNNDNVLEEDKVLIMCFNS' A
#
# COMPACT_ATOMS: atom_id res chain seq x y z
N MET A 1 -24.58 -8.95 -2.71
CA MET A 1 -23.17 -9.36 -2.83
C MET A 1 -22.33 -8.10 -3.00
N SER A 2 -21.64 -7.63 -1.96
CA SER A 2 -20.70 -6.51 -2.07
C SER A 2 -19.38 -7.05 -2.65
N LEU A 3 -18.92 -6.47 -3.75
CA LEU A 3 -17.59 -6.78 -4.31
C LEU A 3 -16.51 -6.44 -3.26
N PRO A 4 -15.45 -7.25 -3.11
CA PRO A 4 -14.35 -6.91 -2.22
C PRO A 4 -13.73 -5.57 -2.63
N MET A 5 -13.59 -4.65 -1.68
CA MET A 5 -12.87 -3.38 -1.87
C MET A 5 -11.39 -3.68 -2.03
N LYS A 6 -10.95 -3.97 -3.25
CA LYS A 6 -9.56 -4.31 -3.54
C LYS A 6 -8.82 -3.10 -4.09
N LEU A 7 -7.70 -2.77 -3.46
CA LEU A 7 -6.72 -1.82 -3.97
C LEU A 7 -5.55 -2.62 -4.58
N GLU A 8 -5.18 -2.32 -5.82
CA GLU A 8 -4.05 -2.96 -6.50
C GLU A 8 -3.06 -1.90 -7.01
N LEU A 9 -1.76 -2.19 -6.81
CA LEU A 9 -0.64 -1.40 -7.30
C LEU A 9 0.12 -2.22 -8.34
N GLN A 10 0.25 -1.69 -9.55
CA GLN A 10 0.90 -2.37 -10.66
C GLN A 10 2.04 -1.49 -11.18
N PRO A 11 3.31 -1.78 -10.83
CA PRO A 11 4.46 -1.05 -11.34
C PRO A 11 4.70 -1.41 -12.81
N HIS A 12 5.07 -0.43 -13.63
CA HIS A 12 5.36 -0.67 -15.06
C HIS A 12 6.80 -1.15 -15.30
N LYS A 13 7.68 -1.00 -14.32
CA LYS A 13 9.07 -1.46 -14.35
C LYS A 13 9.41 -2.19 -13.05
N VAL A 14 10.17 -3.29 -13.16
CA VAL A 14 10.58 -4.12 -12.01
C VAL A 14 11.92 -3.66 -11.42
N MET A 15 12.77 -3.01 -12.23
CA MET A 15 14.01 -2.38 -11.79
C MET A 15 14.13 -0.99 -12.38
N VAL A 16 14.68 -0.08 -11.59
CA VAL A 16 14.86 1.35 -11.93
C VAL A 16 16.24 1.80 -11.44
N ARG A 17 16.82 2.80 -12.09
CA ARG A 17 18.07 3.43 -11.65
C ARG A 17 17.77 4.66 -10.79
N PRO A 18 18.71 5.09 -9.94
CA PRO A 18 18.56 6.36 -9.23
C PRO A 18 18.30 7.52 -10.20
N GLY A 19 17.26 8.31 -9.94
CA GLY A 19 16.85 9.43 -10.78
C GLY A 19 15.91 9.09 -11.94
N ASP A 20 15.63 7.81 -12.20
CA ASP A 20 14.66 7.43 -13.22
C ASP A 20 13.23 7.85 -12.83
N SER A 21 12.46 8.33 -13.82
CA SER A 21 11.01 8.47 -13.68
C SER A 21 10.33 7.10 -13.69
N VAL A 22 9.39 6.90 -12.77
CA VAL A 22 8.63 5.65 -12.60
C VAL A 22 7.14 5.92 -12.72
N ASN A 23 6.45 5.05 -13.45
CA ASN A 23 4.99 5.06 -13.56
C ASN A 23 4.42 3.82 -12.86
N MET A 24 3.29 4.01 -12.18
CA MET A 24 2.54 2.95 -11.50
C MET A 24 1.05 3.15 -11.77
N THR A 25 0.33 2.05 -11.98
CA THR A 25 -1.13 2.06 -12.07
C THR A 25 -1.73 1.66 -10.74
N VAL A 26 -2.71 2.44 -10.30
CA VAL A 26 -3.51 2.19 -9.10
C VAL A 26 -4.91 1.81 -9.56
N LYS A 27 -5.42 0.67 -9.11
CA LYS A 27 -6.79 0.23 -9.39
C LYS A 27 -7.54 0.06 -8.07
N GLY A 28 -8.73 0.63 -8.00
CA GLY A 28 -9.60 0.54 -6.84
C GLY A 28 -11.02 1.03 -7.16
N PRO A 29 -11.94 0.94 -6.19
CA PRO A 29 -13.30 1.46 -6.32
C PRO A 29 -13.34 2.96 -6.66
N SER A 30 -14.34 3.36 -7.45
CA SER A 30 -14.56 4.78 -7.78
C SER A 30 -14.83 5.60 -6.52
N GLY A 31 -14.25 6.80 -6.44
CA GLY A 31 -14.40 7.72 -5.32
C GLY A 31 -13.57 7.37 -4.07
N MET A 32 -12.71 6.34 -4.14
CA MET A 32 -11.81 5.99 -3.04
C MET A 32 -10.69 7.02 -2.87
N TRP A 33 -10.45 7.42 -1.63
CA TRP A 33 -9.27 8.19 -1.24
C TRP A 33 -8.12 7.23 -0.95
N VAL A 34 -6.96 7.45 -1.59
CA VAL A 34 -5.79 6.59 -1.45
C VAL A 34 -4.59 7.40 -0.98
N GLY A 35 -4.05 7.06 0.18
CA GLY A 35 -2.79 7.60 0.70
C GLY A 35 -1.61 6.75 0.22
N PHE A 36 -0.54 7.41 -0.23
CA PHE A 36 0.70 6.73 -0.66
C PHE A 36 1.84 7.08 0.29
N ASN A 37 2.67 6.07 0.56
CA ASN A 37 3.95 6.24 1.23
C ASN A 37 5.00 5.41 0.48
N VAL A 38 6.20 5.94 0.35
CA VAL A 38 7.35 5.26 -0.24
C VAL A 38 8.41 5.16 0.84
N ILE A 39 8.78 3.93 1.19
CA ILE A 39 9.67 3.64 2.33
C ILE A 39 10.89 2.89 1.80
N ASP A 40 12.08 3.27 2.26
CA ASP A 40 13.28 2.48 2.02
C ASP A 40 13.16 1.13 2.75
N LYS A 41 13.34 0.03 2.00
CA LYS A 41 13.21 -1.32 2.54
C LYS A 41 14.13 -1.59 3.73
N ALA A 42 15.29 -0.92 3.83
CA ALA A 42 16.20 -1.07 4.96
C ALA A 42 15.53 -0.65 6.29
N LEU A 43 14.65 0.35 6.28
CA LEU A 43 13.93 0.78 7.49
C LEU A 43 12.92 -0.27 7.95
N LEU A 44 12.27 -0.96 7.01
CA LEU A 44 11.33 -2.03 7.32
C LEU A 44 12.02 -3.25 7.95
N LEU A 45 13.31 -3.46 7.68
CA LEU A 45 14.11 -4.53 8.30
C LEU A 45 14.53 -4.19 9.74
N LEU A 46 14.59 -2.90 10.09
CA LEU A 46 14.98 -2.45 11.42
C LEU A 46 13.81 -2.47 12.41
N ASN A 47 12.59 -2.20 11.93
CA ASN A 47 11.37 -2.24 12.74
C ASN A 47 10.14 -2.43 11.84
N ASN A 48 9.49 -3.60 11.92
CA ASN A 48 8.26 -3.91 11.19
C ASN A 48 7.01 -3.94 12.11
N ASP A 49 7.17 -3.88 13.42
CA ASP A 49 6.07 -4.05 14.38
C ASP A 49 4.99 -2.96 14.21
N ASN A 50 5.40 -1.77 13.79
CA ASN A 50 4.54 -0.60 13.60
C ASN A 50 3.99 -0.46 12.17
N VAL A 51 4.28 -1.41 11.28
CA VAL A 51 3.67 -1.42 9.94
C VAL A 51 2.20 -1.77 10.08
N LEU A 52 1.33 -0.91 9.51
CA LEU A 52 -0.11 -1.14 9.47
C LEU A 52 -0.41 -2.19 8.40
N GLU A 53 -1.02 -3.29 8.83
CA GLU A 53 -1.46 -4.41 7.99
C GLU A 53 -2.98 -4.57 8.13
N GLU A 54 -3.63 -5.20 7.13
CA GLU A 54 -5.09 -5.31 7.06
C GLU A 54 -5.70 -5.99 8.30
N ASP A 55 -5.00 -6.99 8.84
CA ASP A 55 -5.38 -7.71 10.06
C ASP A 55 -5.33 -6.83 11.32
N LYS A 56 -4.34 -5.92 11.42
CA LYS A 56 -4.24 -4.95 12.51
C LYS A 56 -5.34 -3.89 12.47
N VAL A 57 -5.86 -3.54 11.28
CA VAL A 57 -6.96 -2.57 11.12
C VAL A 57 -8.28 -3.14 11.65
N LEU A 58 -8.58 -4.40 11.33
CA LEU A 58 -9.81 -5.06 11.80
C LEU A 58 -9.90 -5.05 13.33
N ILE A 59 -8.78 -5.28 14.04
CA ILE A 59 -8.73 -5.25 15.50
C ILE A 59 -9.09 -3.86 16.06
N MET A 60 -8.75 -2.77 15.36
CA MET A 60 -9.07 -1.42 15.81
C MET A 60 -10.55 -1.08 15.64
N CYS A 61 -11.18 -1.54 14.54
CA CYS A 61 -12.59 -1.26 14.25
C CYS A 61 -13.59 -2.00 15.16
N PHE A 62 -13.18 -3.07 15.83
CA PHE A 62 -14.06 -3.81 16.78
C PHE A 62 -13.87 -3.40 18.25
N ASN A 63 -12.90 -2.54 18.56
CA ASN A 63 -12.68 -2.00 19.90
C ASN A 63 -13.07 -0.51 20.02
N SER A 64 -13.86 0.01 19.05
CA SER A 64 -14.38 1.38 19.02
C SER A 64 -15.91 1.42 19.05
#